data_AF-A0A962VQ23-F1
#
_entry.id   AF-A0A962VQ23-F1
#
_cell.length_a   1.000
_cell.length_b   1.000
_cell.length_c   1.000
_cell.angle_alpha   90.00
_cell.angle_beta   90.00
_cell.angle_gamma   90.00
#
_symmetry.space_group_name_H-M   'P 1'
#
loop_
_entity.id
_entity.type
_entity.pdbx_description
1 polymer ?
#
loop_
_entity_poly.entity_id
_entity_poly.type
_entity_poly.pdbx_seq_one_letter_code
_entity_poly.pdbx_strand_id
1 'polypeptide(L)' 'QKVRRGFIAERYEPLVKGLYDGSKITDISTEVTFEDGRKGTISGRVAIFDLTRHGAASQESKAA' A
#
# COMPACT_ATOMS: atom_id res chain seq x y z
N GLN A 1 -18.18 0.48 5.08
CA GLN A 1 -18.42 1.23 3.82
C GLN A 1 -17.46 0.71 2.76
N LYS A 2 -17.93 0.35 1.55
CA LYS A 2 -17.07 -0.18 0.48
C LYS A 2 -16.36 0.96 -0.25
N VAL A 3 -15.03 0.89 -0.35
CA VAL A 3 -14.23 1.86 -1.09
C VAL A 3 -14.27 1.55 -2.60
N ARG A 4 -14.37 2.59 -3.43
CA ARG A 4 -14.36 2.46 -4.90
C ARG A 4 -12.94 2.15 -5.39
N ARG A 5 -12.82 1.26 -6.38
CA ARG A 5 -11.52 0.84 -6.93
C ARG A 5 -10.73 2.00 -7.54
N GLY A 6 -11.39 2.86 -8.32
CA GLY A 6 -10.76 4.04 -8.94
C GLY A 6 -10.16 4.99 -7.91
N PHE A 7 -10.88 5.22 -6.80
CA PHE A 7 -10.39 6.06 -5.71
C PHE A 7 -9.10 5.52 -5.06
N ILE A 8 -8.98 4.20 -4.93
CA ILE A 8 -7.75 3.56 -4.44
C ILE A 8 -6.63 3.72 -5.48
N ALA A 9 -6.94 3.50 -6.77
CA ALA A 9 -5.95 3.59 -7.83
C ALA A 9 -5.31 4.99 -7.89
N GLU A 10 -6.11 6.06 -7.82
CA GLU A 10 -5.60 7.43 -7.82
C GLU A 10 -4.75 7.75 -6.59
N ARG A 11 -5.22 7.35 -5.39
CA ARG A 11 -4.51 7.65 -4.13
C ARG A 11 -3.15 6.96 -4.03
N TYR A 12 -3.04 5.74 -4.55
CA TYR A 12 -1.83 4.92 -4.45
C TYR A 12 -1.06 4.79 -5.76
N GLU A 13 -1.42 5.54 -6.79
CA GLU A 13 -0.80 5.50 -8.11
C GLU A 13 0.75 5.54 -8.05
N PRO A 14 1.39 6.44 -7.27
CA PRO A 14 2.86 6.50 -7.22
C PRO A 14 3.50 5.22 -6.68
N LEU A 15 2.88 4.60 -5.66
CA LEU A 15 3.36 3.35 -5.07
C LEU A 15 3.17 2.18 -6.03
N VAL A 16 2.00 2.10 -6.66
CA VAL A 16 1.71 1.05 -7.66
C VAL A 16 2.69 1.17 -8.82
N LYS A 17 2.92 2.38 -9.32
CA LYS A 17 3.87 2.63 -10.40
C LYS A 17 5.28 2.22 -9.99
N GLY A 18 5.76 2.64 -8.82
CA GLY A 18 7.09 2.29 -8.33
C GLY A 18 7.32 0.78 -8.18
N LEU A 19 6.27 0.03 -7.82
CA LEU A 19 6.34 -1.44 -7.75
C LEU A 19 6.50 -2.11 -9.11
N TYR A 20 5.99 -1.50 -10.19
CA TYR A 20 5.98 -2.11 -11.53
C TYR A 20 7.02 -1.54 -12.50
N ASP A 21 7.54 -0.33 -12.25
CA ASP A 21 8.53 0.31 -13.12
C ASP A 21 10.00 0.03 -12.71
N GLY A 22 10.20 -0.68 -11.60
CA GLY A 22 11.52 -1.04 -11.08
C GLY A 22 12.20 0.06 -10.25
N SER A 23 11.47 1.11 -9.88
CA SER A 23 11.98 2.15 -9.00
C SER A 23 12.34 1.60 -7.61
N LYS A 24 13.51 1.97 -7.11
CA LYS A 24 13.94 1.61 -5.73
C LYS A 24 13.36 2.54 -4.67
N ILE A 25 12.92 3.72 -5.08
CA ILE A 25 12.42 4.79 -4.22
C ILE A 25 11.27 5.46 -4.94
N THR A 26 10.18 5.76 -4.23
CA THR A 26 9.10 6.62 -4.72
C THR A 26 8.76 7.67 -3.68
N ASP A 27 8.43 8.87 -4.16
CA ASP A 27 7.84 9.91 -3.32
C ASP A 27 6.32 9.76 -3.37
N ILE A 28 5.67 9.83 -2.21
CA ILE A 28 4.23 9.70 -2.04
C ILE A 28 3.72 10.90 -1.26
N SER A 29 2.53 11.38 -1.63
CA SER A 29 1.79 12.41 -0.92
C SER A 29 0.33 11.99 -0.84
N THR A 30 -0.28 12.00 0.34
CA THR A 30 -1.66 11.54 0.53
C THR A 30 -2.39 12.39 1.56
N GLU A 31 -3.62 12.78 1.22
CA GLU A 31 -4.53 13.44 2.13
C GLU A 31 -5.08 12.44 3.15
N VAL A 32 -4.88 12.76 4.43
CA VAL A 32 -5.43 12.03 5.58
C VAL A 32 -6.35 12.96 6.36
N THR A 33 -7.38 12.37 6.95
CA THR A 33 -8.21 13.05 7.94
C THR A 33 -7.72 12.63 9.31
N PHE A 34 -7.31 13.61 10.12
CA PHE A 34 -6.94 13.41 11.51
C PHE A 34 -8.19 13.19 12.37
N GLU A 35 -7.99 12.64 13.57
CA GLU A 35 -9.08 12.32 14.50
C GLU A 35 -9.92 13.55 14.90
N ASP A 36 -9.30 14.72 14.89
CA ASP A 36 -9.95 16.01 15.18
C ASP A 36 -10.72 16.62 13.98
N GLY A 37 -10.82 15.87 12.87
CA GLY A 37 -11.52 16.29 11.66
C GLY A 37 -10.72 17.18 10.72
N ARG A 38 -9.49 17.58 11.08
CA ARG A 38 -8.62 18.33 10.17
C ARG A 38 -8.16 17.42 9.03
N LYS A 39 -8.08 18.00 7.83
CA LYS A 39 -7.46 17.37 6.68
C LYS A 39 -6.02 17.84 6.60
N GLY A 40 -5.09 16.91 6.43
CA GLY A 40 -3.70 17.24 6.16
C GLY A 40 -3.12 16.31 5.12
N THR A 41 -1.99 16.73 4.58
CA THR A 41 -1.24 15.93 3.62
C THR A 41 -0.03 15.33 4.32
N ILE A 42 0.09 14.01 4.26
CA ILE A 42 1.30 13.31 4.66
C ILE A 42 2.09 13.02 3.39
N SER A 43 3.35 13.44 3.37
CA SER A 43 4.28 13.15 2.29
C SER A 43 5.49 12.40 2.84
N GLY A 44 6.05 11.52 2.02
CA GLY A 44 7.20 10.72 2.42
C GLY A 44 7.92 10.12 1.22
N ARG A 45 9.20 9.85 1.44
CA ARG A 45 10.02 9.08 0.51
C ARG A 45 10.06 7.64 0.98
N VAL A 46 9.60 6.72 0.13
CA VAL A 46 9.45 5.31 0.46
C VAL A 46 10.41 4.49 -0.41
N ALA A 47 11.18 3.61 0.22
CA ALA A 47 12.02 2.65 -0.49
C ALA A 47 11.22 1.37 -0.79
N ILE A 48 11.48 0.78 -1.95
CA ILE A 48 10.85 -0.44 -2.44
C ILE A 48 11.88 -1.57 -2.38
N PHE A 49 11.47 -2.70 -1.81
CA PHE A 49 12.33 -3.85 -1.62
C PHE A 49 11.60 -5.13 -2.02
N ASP A 50 12.36 -6.06 -2.58
CA ASP A 50 11.89 -7.42 -2.77
C ASP A 50 11.80 -8.14 -1.43
N LEU A 51 10.76 -8.97 -1.29
CA LEU A 51 10.58 -9.80 -0.11
C LEU A 51 11.10 -11.21 -0.37
N THR A 52 11.74 -11.78 0.64
CA THR A 52 12.06 -13.20 0.65
C THR A 52 10.75 -14.00 0.61
N ARG A 53 10.58 -14.80 -0.45
CA ARG A 53 9.39 -15.63 -0.61
C ARG A 53 9.42 -16.77 0.41
N HIS A 54 8.61 -16.67 1.46
CA HIS A 54 8.34 -17.80 2.34
C HIS A 54 7.31 -18.71 1.66
N GLY A 55 7.60 -20.01 1.56
CA GLY A 55 6.66 -21.01 1.05
C GLY A 55 5.37 -21.00 1.87
N ALA A 56 4.24 -21.28 1.25
CA ALA A 56 2.96 -21.33 1.94
C ALA A 56 3.06 -22.34 3.09
N ALA A 57 2.86 -21.90 4.33
CA ALA A 57 2.72 -22.79 5.45
C ALA A 57 1.56 -23.75 5.14
N SER A 58 1.86 -25.04 5.09
CA SER A 58 0.86 -26.09 4.97
C SER A 58 -0.11 -25.94 6.14
N GLN A 59 -1.30 -25.42 5.87
CA GLN A 59 -2.42 -25.46 6.81
C GLN A 59 -2.80 -26.93 6.97
N GLU A 60 -2.36 -27.57 8.05
CA GLU A 60 -2.95 -28.84 8.49
C GLU A 60 -4.43 -28.57 8.79
N SER A 61 -5.29 -29.01 7.87
CA SER A 61 -6.72 -29.07 8.10
C SER A 61 -6.98 -30.01 9.27
N LYS A 62 -7.37 -29.43 10.41
CA LYS A 62 -7.93 -30.19 11.53
C LYS A 62 -9.30 -30.71 11.08
N ALA A 63 -9.32 -31.90 10.50
CA ALA A 63 -10.54 -32.63 10.20
C ALA A 63 -11.18 -33.14 11.51
N ALA A 64 -12.50 -32.99 11.57
CA ALA A 64 -13.38 -33.32 12.69
C ALA A 64 -13.50 -34.83 12.95
#